data_AF-A0A351MS14-F1
#
_entry.id   AF-A0A351MS14-F1
#
_cell.length_a   1.000
_cell.length_b   1.000
_cell.length_c   1.000
_cell.angle_alpha   90.00
_cell.angle_beta   90.00
_cell.angle_gamma   90.00
#
_symmetry.space_group_name_H-M   'P 1'
#
loop_
_entity.id
_entity.type
_entity.pdbx_description
1 polymer ?
#
loop_
_entity_poly.entity_id
_entity_poly.type
_entity_poly.pdbx_seq_one_letter_code
_entity_poly.pdbx_strand_id
1 'polypeptide(L)'
;MTPSACPLLPDATRRLSWRDLEALKSENGPELYRCCLEYGQQLWQENLPARALLAVDRALYCDLPSGHAILTEHPMPYAVIRWMIAQDTGGTFTGNARVHYQHLADRVRGERAEIKSWRAWAGWALARAARPELPNDPKHAVVEPSLAQIEAGLRQWGVTLEAETWLKALNKA
;
A
#
# COMPACT_ATOMS: atom_id res chain seq x y z
N MET A 1 -19.54 12.51 -9.30
CA MET A 1 -18.84 11.91 -10.46
C MET A 1 -18.12 10.68 -9.97
N THR A 2 -18.27 9.54 -10.64
CA THR A 2 -17.51 8.32 -10.35
C THR A 2 -16.03 8.60 -10.62
N PRO A 3 -15.11 8.34 -9.69
CA PRO A 3 -13.69 8.53 -9.96
C PRO A 3 -13.24 7.60 -11.10
N SER A 4 -12.30 8.07 -11.91
CA SER A 4 -11.69 7.25 -12.97
C SER A 4 -10.98 6.05 -12.34
N ALA A 5 -10.97 4.93 -13.07
CA ALA A 5 -10.23 3.73 -12.72
C ALA A 5 -8.77 4.06 -12.36
N CYS A 6 -8.21 3.39 -11.34
CA CYS A 6 -6.77 3.46 -11.11
C CYS A 6 -6.07 2.70 -12.25
N PRO A 7 -5.21 3.34 -13.06
CA PRO A 7 -4.59 2.70 -14.22
C PRO A 7 -3.49 1.68 -13.84
N LEU A 8 -3.19 1.56 -12.54
CA LEU A 8 -2.13 0.71 -12.01
C LEU A 8 -2.67 -0.53 -11.29
N LEU A 9 -4.00 -0.64 -11.14
CA LEU A 9 -4.66 -1.80 -10.58
C LEU A 9 -5.25 -2.67 -11.69
N PRO A 10 -5.40 -3.99 -11.45
CA PRO A 10 -6.17 -4.85 -12.35
C PRO A 10 -7.64 -4.40 -12.41
N ASP A 11 -8.28 -4.70 -13.53
CA ASP A 11 -9.71 -4.46 -13.70
C ASP A 11 -10.54 -5.25 -12.68
N ALA A 12 -11.53 -4.57 -12.09
CA ALA A 12 -12.51 -5.19 -11.20
C ALA A 12 -13.59 -5.93 -12.02
N THR A 13 -13.20 -7.02 -12.68
CA THR A 13 -14.07 -7.79 -13.60
C THR A 13 -15.16 -8.59 -12.90
N ARG A 14 -15.03 -8.81 -11.58
CA ARG A 14 -16.01 -9.47 -10.72
C ARG A 14 -16.36 -8.58 -9.53
N ARG A 15 -17.59 -8.71 -9.04
CA ARG A 15 -18.02 -8.02 -7.82
C ARG A 15 -17.50 -8.75 -6.59
N LEU A 16 -16.61 -8.10 -5.86
CA LEU A 16 -15.99 -8.55 -4.63
C LEU A 16 -16.62 -7.91 -3.40
N SER A 17 -16.41 -8.56 -2.26
CA SER A 17 -16.79 -8.13 -0.93
C SER A 17 -15.66 -8.44 0.05
N TRP A 18 -15.78 -7.92 1.27
CA TRP A 18 -14.84 -8.25 2.35
C TRP A 18 -14.78 -9.75 2.67
N ARG A 19 -15.84 -10.51 2.36
CA ARG A 19 -15.89 -11.96 2.60
C ARG A 19 -14.91 -12.73 1.71
N ASP A 20 -14.68 -12.24 0.50
CA ASP A 20 -13.73 -12.85 -0.44
C ASP A 20 -12.29 -12.72 0.06
N LEU A 21 -11.98 -11.60 0.73
CA LEU A 21 -10.68 -11.40 1.39
C LEU A 21 -10.56 -12.26 2.66
N GLU A 22 -11.62 -12.35 3.48
CA GLU A 22 -11.60 -13.15 4.69
C GLU A 22 -11.43 -14.65 4.40
N ALA A 23 -12.04 -15.14 3.30
CA ALA A 23 -11.90 -16.52 2.86
C ALA A 23 -10.45 -16.91 2.52
N LEU A 24 -9.63 -15.95 2.06
CA LEU A 24 -8.23 -16.18 1.65
C LEU A 24 -7.21 -15.79 2.74
N LYS A 25 -7.69 -15.31 3.90
CA LYS A 25 -6.84 -14.73 4.93
C LYS A 25 -5.87 -15.72 5.58
N SER A 26 -6.28 -16.99 5.71
CA SER A 26 -5.43 -18.05 6.29
C SER A 26 -4.27 -18.42 5.37
N GLU A 27 -4.48 -18.39 4.06
CA GLU A 27 -3.43 -18.62 3.07
C GLU A 27 -2.48 -17.41 2.99
N ASN A 28 -3.05 -16.21 3.08
CA ASN A 28 -2.33 -14.93 3.04
C ASN A 28 -1.42 -14.76 1.81
N GLY A 29 -1.60 -15.56 0.75
CA GLY A 29 -0.68 -15.72 -0.37
C GLY A 29 -1.00 -14.87 -1.61
N PRO A 30 -0.50 -15.27 -2.80
CA PRO A 30 -0.72 -14.61 -4.08
C PRO A 30 -2.19 -14.37 -4.45
N GLU A 31 -3.08 -15.28 -4.09
CA GLU A 31 -4.52 -15.20 -4.34
C GLU A 31 -5.15 -14.07 -3.54
N LEU A 32 -4.80 -13.95 -2.26
CA LEU A 32 -5.24 -12.83 -1.42
C LEU A 32 -4.68 -11.51 -1.97
N TYR A 33 -3.41 -11.49 -2.38
CA TYR A 33 -2.78 -10.32 -2.97
C TYR A 33 -3.56 -9.81 -4.19
N ARG A 34 -3.84 -10.68 -5.17
CA ARG A 34 -4.62 -10.34 -6.36
C ARG A 34 -6.03 -9.87 -5.99
N CYS A 35 -6.69 -10.56 -5.05
CA CYS A 35 -8.02 -10.21 -4.57
C CYS A 35 -8.05 -8.82 -3.91
N CYS A 36 -7.03 -8.47 -3.13
CA CYS A 36 -6.88 -7.15 -2.54
C CYS A 36 -6.73 -6.05 -3.60
N LEU A 37 -5.98 -6.29 -4.68
CA LEU A 37 -5.82 -5.33 -5.77
C LEU A 37 -7.13 -5.11 -6.54
N GLU A 38 -7.82 -6.20 -6.94
CA GLU A 38 -9.13 -6.13 -7.61
C GLU A 38 -10.17 -5.42 -6.73
N TYR A 39 -10.19 -5.74 -5.43
CA TYR A 39 -11.13 -5.13 -4.51
C TYR A 39 -10.81 -3.65 -4.24
N GLY A 40 -9.52 -3.29 -4.19
CA GLY A 40 -9.08 -1.90 -4.17
C GLY A 40 -9.59 -1.10 -5.36
N GLN A 41 -9.53 -1.68 -6.57
CA GLN A 41 -10.05 -1.05 -7.79
C GLN A 41 -11.57 -0.85 -7.71
N GLN A 42 -12.31 -1.87 -7.29
CA GLN A 42 -13.76 -1.77 -7.14
C GLN A 42 -14.13 -0.68 -6.14
N LEU A 43 -13.54 -0.69 -4.94
CA LEU A 43 -13.81 0.31 -3.90
C LEU A 43 -13.46 1.72 -4.37
N TRP A 44 -12.38 1.86 -5.15
CA TRP A 44 -12.02 3.13 -5.76
C TRP A 44 -13.14 3.62 -6.68
N GLN A 45 -13.56 2.79 -7.64
CA GLN A 45 -14.65 3.11 -8.57
C GLN A 45 -16.00 3.33 -7.88
N GLU A 46 -16.24 2.72 -6.72
CA GLU A 46 -17.41 2.97 -5.86
C GLU A 46 -17.30 4.28 -5.04
N ASN A 47 -16.26 5.10 -5.27
CA ASN A 47 -15.99 6.34 -4.55
C ASN A 47 -15.75 6.12 -3.03
N LEU A 48 -15.06 5.04 -2.68
CA LEU A 48 -14.65 4.69 -1.32
C LEU A 48 -13.12 4.69 -1.16
N PRO A 49 -12.44 5.85 -1.33
CA PRO A 49 -10.98 5.93 -1.46
C PRO A 49 -10.22 5.44 -0.22
N ALA A 50 -10.71 5.73 0.98
CA ALA A 50 -10.07 5.25 2.21
C ALA A 50 -10.11 3.72 2.31
N ARG A 51 -11.24 3.10 1.94
CA ARG A 51 -11.37 1.63 1.94
C ARG A 51 -10.54 1.00 0.83
N ALA A 52 -10.47 1.65 -0.33
CA ALA A 52 -9.61 1.22 -1.43
C ALA A 52 -8.14 1.17 -1.00
N LEU A 53 -7.64 2.22 -0.34
CA LEU A 53 -6.27 2.23 0.18
C LEU A 53 -6.04 1.13 1.22
N LEU A 54 -6.99 0.89 2.13
CA LEU A 54 -6.88 -0.19 3.12
C LEU A 54 -6.82 -1.59 2.47
N ALA A 55 -7.54 -1.80 1.37
CA ALA A 55 -7.44 -3.05 0.61
C ALA A 55 -6.05 -3.20 -0.04
N VAL A 56 -5.51 -2.12 -0.60
CA VAL A 56 -4.16 -2.11 -1.19
C VAL A 56 -3.06 -2.25 -0.12
N ASP A 57 -3.21 -1.65 1.05
CA ASP A 57 -2.32 -1.84 2.20
C ASP A 57 -2.32 -3.31 2.67
N ARG A 58 -3.46 -3.99 2.61
CA ARG A 58 -3.54 -5.42 2.90
C ARG A 58 -2.72 -6.25 1.91
N ALA A 59 -2.68 -5.86 0.63
CA ALA A 59 -1.84 -6.49 -0.38
C ALA A 59 -0.35 -6.40 -0.03
N LEU A 60 0.11 -5.27 0.55
CA LEU A 60 1.50 -5.15 1.03
C LEU A 60 1.86 -6.22 2.07
N TYR A 61 0.91 -6.79 2.80
CA TYR A 61 1.19 -7.75 3.87
C TYR A 61 0.95 -9.21 3.50
N CYS A 62 0.65 -9.47 2.22
CA CYS A 62 0.56 -10.81 1.70
C CYS A 62 1.95 -11.49 1.68
N ASP A 63 1.92 -12.80 1.87
CA ASP A 63 3.06 -13.67 1.76
C ASP A 63 3.30 -14.05 0.30
N LEU A 64 4.19 -13.29 -0.32
CA LEU A 64 4.56 -13.48 -1.72
C LEU A 64 5.95 -14.10 -1.80
N PRO A 65 6.08 -15.29 -2.40
CA PRO A 65 7.39 -15.83 -2.73
C PRO A 65 8.13 -14.91 -3.71
N SER A 66 9.42 -14.67 -3.45
CA SER A 66 10.28 -13.95 -4.40
C SER A 66 10.24 -14.63 -5.78
N GLY A 67 10.00 -13.84 -6.83
CA GLY A 67 9.92 -14.33 -8.21
C GLY A 67 8.59 -14.99 -8.58
N HIS A 68 7.57 -14.98 -7.71
CA HIS A 68 6.23 -15.43 -8.07
C HIS A 68 5.68 -14.61 -9.25
N ALA A 69 5.05 -15.27 -10.23
CA ALA A 69 4.61 -14.64 -11.47
C ALA A 69 3.67 -13.42 -11.26
N ILE A 70 2.89 -13.44 -10.18
CA ILE A 70 2.00 -12.33 -9.81
C ILE A 70 2.75 -11.00 -9.64
N LEU A 71 4.02 -11.01 -9.20
CA LEU A 71 4.83 -9.81 -9.00
C LEU A 71 5.36 -9.22 -10.32
N THR A 72 5.38 -10.02 -11.39
CA THR A 72 5.68 -9.55 -12.74
C THR A 72 4.48 -8.86 -13.37
N GLU A 73 3.28 -9.44 -13.18
CA GLU A 73 2.02 -8.90 -13.68
C GLU A 73 1.58 -7.66 -12.88
N HIS A 74 1.70 -7.76 -11.56
CA HIS A 74 1.31 -6.75 -10.59
C HIS A 74 2.43 -6.59 -9.56
N PRO A 75 3.35 -5.64 -9.77
CA PRO A 75 4.42 -5.36 -8.81
C PRO A 75 3.86 -4.90 -7.47
N MET A 76 4.68 -4.98 -6.41
CA MET A 76 4.33 -4.45 -5.08
C MET A 76 3.68 -3.05 -5.20
N PRO A 77 2.52 -2.81 -4.56
CA PRO A 77 1.58 -1.76 -4.95
C PRO A 77 1.97 -0.33 -4.55
N TYR A 78 3.27 -0.03 -4.42
CA TYR A 78 3.79 1.29 -4.08
C TYR A 78 3.33 2.39 -5.04
N ALA A 79 3.32 2.10 -6.35
CA ALA A 79 2.86 3.06 -7.34
C ALA A 79 1.35 3.34 -7.22
N VAL A 80 0.55 2.31 -6.89
CA VAL A 80 -0.89 2.44 -6.64
C VAL A 80 -1.14 3.33 -5.43
N ILE A 81 -0.45 3.05 -4.32
CA ILE A 81 -0.55 3.82 -3.06
C ILE A 81 -0.26 5.30 -3.32
N ARG A 82 0.87 5.62 -3.97
CA ARG A 82 1.22 7.00 -4.31
C ARG A 82 0.15 7.66 -5.17
N TRP A 83 -0.31 6.96 -6.21
CA TRP A 83 -1.32 7.48 -7.13
C TRP A 83 -2.63 7.80 -6.42
N MET A 84 -3.15 6.88 -5.58
CA MET A 84 -4.40 7.06 -4.84
C MET A 84 -4.32 8.25 -3.88
N ILE A 85 -3.21 8.41 -3.16
CA ILE A 85 -3.01 9.52 -2.23
C ILE A 85 -2.92 10.87 -2.98
N ALA A 86 -2.28 10.88 -4.16
CA ALA A 86 -2.18 12.07 -5.00
C ALA A 86 -3.54 12.52 -5.59
N GLN A 87 -4.49 11.60 -5.78
CA GLN A 87 -5.81 11.93 -6.32
C GLN A 87 -6.71 12.68 -5.32
N ASP A 88 -6.40 12.69 -4.03
CA ASP A 88 -7.24 13.29 -3.00
C ASP A 88 -7.11 14.83 -2.94
N THR A 89 -7.42 15.52 -4.04
CA THR A 89 -7.32 16.98 -4.12
C THR A 89 -8.46 17.73 -3.41
N GLY A 90 -9.43 17.01 -2.81
CA GLY A 90 -10.64 17.57 -2.21
C GLY A 90 -10.99 17.06 -0.81
N GLY A 91 -10.12 16.27 -0.17
CA GLY A 91 -10.36 15.71 1.16
C GLY A 91 -11.44 14.62 1.19
N THR A 92 -11.61 13.90 0.09
CA THR A 92 -12.48 12.71 0.03
C THR A 92 -11.84 11.53 0.76
N PHE A 93 -10.51 11.54 0.89
CA PHE A 93 -9.83 10.67 1.84
C PHE A 93 -10.18 11.13 3.26
N THR A 94 -10.91 10.30 4.00
CA THR A 94 -11.24 10.57 5.40
C THR A 94 -10.02 10.28 6.27
N GLY A 95 -8.99 11.12 6.20
CA GLY A 95 -7.81 11.01 7.06
C GLY A 95 -6.52 11.60 6.49
N ASN A 96 -5.48 11.56 7.32
CA ASN A 96 -4.14 11.97 6.94
C ASN A 96 -3.30 10.71 6.63
N ALA A 97 -2.99 10.49 5.35
CA ALA A 97 -2.23 9.33 4.90
C ALA A 97 -0.84 9.23 5.56
N ARG A 98 -0.17 10.36 5.81
CA ARG A 98 1.13 10.38 6.50
C ARG A 98 1.00 9.81 7.92
N VAL A 99 0.00 10.25 8.67
CA VAL A 99 -0.28 9.79 10.04
C VAL A 99 -0.73 8.33 10.07
N HIS A 100 -1.57 7.92 9.10
CA HIS A 100 -1.98 6.53 8.93
C HIS A 100 -0.77 5.59 8.86
N TYR A 101 0.19 5.87 7.97
CA TYR A 101 1.37 5.01 7.82
C TYR A 101 2.33 5.09 9.02
N GLN A 102 2.46 6.25 9.69
CA GLN A 102 3.22 6.35 10.94
C GLN A 102 2.67 5.38 12.00
N HIS A 103 1.36 5.41 12.25
CA HIS A 103 0.74 4.48 13.20
C HIS A 103 0.77 3.04 12.72
N LEU A 104 0.64 2.81 11.41
CA LEU A 104 0.67 1.46 10.85
C LEU A 104 2.02 0.80 11.13
N ALA A 105 3.12 1.51 10.86
CA ALA A 105 4.48 1.01 11.07
C ALA A 105 4.75 0.60 12.52
N ASP A 106 4.22 1.36 13.47
CA ASP A 106 4.38 1.12 14.90
C ASP A 106 3.45 0.05 15.48
N ARG A 107 2.36 -0.30 14.78
CA ARG A 107 1.39 -1.32 15.23
C ARG A 107 1.68 -2.71 14.69
N VAL A 108 2.58 -2.84 13.72
CA VAL A 108 2.95 -4.14 13.15
C VAL A 108 3.57 -5.04 14.23
N ARG A 109 3.03 -6.25 14.40
CA ARG A 109 3.52 -7.26 15.34
C ARG A 109 3.43 -8.65 14.70
N GLY A 110 4.10 -9.61 15.33
CA GLY A 110 4.02 -11.02 14.98
C GLY A 110 4.91 -11.40 13.80
N GLU A 111 4.52 -12.42 13.06
CA GLU A 111 5.32 -12.97 11.97
C GLU A 111 5.59 -11.92 10.89
N ARG A 112 6.85 -11.84 10.46
CA ARG A 112 7.31 -10.89 9.43
C ARG A 112 7.09 -9.42 9.81
N ALA A 113 7.15 -9.11 11.09
CA ALA A 113 6.94 -7.75 11.58
C ALA A 113 7.93 -6.75 10.97
N GLU A 114 9.17 -7.16 10.74
CA GLU A 114 10.23 -6.33 10.17
C GLU A 114 9.84 -5.83 8.77
N ILE A 115 9.55 -6.74 7.84
CA ILE A 115 9.17 -6.33 6.48
C ILE A 115 7.84 -5.58 6.46
N LYS A 116 6.86 -5.99 7.28
CA LYS A 116 5.58 -5.27 7.34
C LYS A 116 5.77 -3.83 7.86
N SER A 117 6.66 -3.62 8.83
CA SER A 117 7.01 -2.27 9.31
C SER A 117 7.74 -1.47 8.23
N TRP A 118 8.71 -2.06 7.52
CA TRP A 118 9.40 -1.38 6.42
C TRP A 118 8.47 -1.02 5.26
N ARG A 119 7.51 -1.89 4.93
CA ARG A 119 6.45 -1.62 3.93
C ARG A 119 5.54 -0.47 4.37
N ALA A 120 5.20 -0.37 5.65
CA ALA A 120 4.46 0.77 6.19
C ALA A 120 5.27 2.07 6.11
N TRP A 121 6.56 2.04 6.46
CA TRP A 121 7.45 3.21 6.30
C TRP A 121 7.63 3.62 4.83
N ALA A 122 7.69 2.65 3.92
CA ALA A 122 7.67 2.90 2.49
C ALA A 122 6.38 3.62 2.05
N GLY A 123 5.21 3.20 2.56
CA GLY A 123 3.94 3.90 2.39
C GLY A 123 3.96 5.34 2.93
N TRP A 124 4.53 5.56 4.12
CA TRP A 124 4.71 6.90 4.70
C TRP A 124 5.55 7.82 3.80
N ALA A 125 6.67 7.31 3.26
CA ALA A 125 7.52 8.10 2.36
C ALA A 125 6.78 8.49 1.07
N LEU A 126 5.97 7.57 0.52
CA LEU A 126 5.13 7.86 -0.65
C LEU A 126 4.04 8.88 -0.34
N ALA A 127 3.42 8.81 0.84
CA ALA A 127 2.43 9.79 1.28
C ALA A 127 3.05 11.19 1.35
N ARG A 128 4.25 11.31 1.92
CA ARG A 128 5.00 12.58 1.96
C ARG A 128 5.38 13.11 0.58
N ALA A 129 5.74 12.22 -0.34
CA ALA A 129 6.08 12.62 -1.71
C ALA A 129 4.85 13.04 -2.52
N ALA A 130 3.70 12.36 -2.34
CA ALA A 130 2.46 12.66 -3.05
C ALA A 130 1.77 13.93 -2.51
N ARG A 131 1.81 14.13 -1.18
CA ARG A 131 1.06 15.18 -0.47
C ARG A 131 1.94 15.80 0.63
N PRO A 132 2.94 16.62 0.26
CA PRO A 132 3.92 17.17 1.20
C PRO A 132 3.31 18.12 2.24
N GLU A 133 2.11 18.63 1.99
CA GLU A 133 1.37 19.50 2.91
C GLU A 133 0.72 18.76 4.09
N LEU A 134 0.64 17.42 4.05
CA LEU A 134 0.06 16.65 5.15
C LEU A 134 0.96 16.74 6.41
N PRO A 135 0.40 17.19 7.56
CA PRO A 135 1.16 17.33 8.79
C PRO A 135 1.55 15.96 9.36
N ASN A 136 2.60 15.93 10.18
CA ASN A 136 2.87 14.79 11.06
C ASN A 136 1.83 14.72 12.19
N ASP A 137 1.79 13.60 12.92
CA ASP A 137 1.06 13.53 14.17
C ASP A 137 1.86 14.26 15.27
N PRO A 138 1.34 15.36 15.85
CA PRO A 138 2.04 16.09 16.92
C PRO A 138 2.12 15.31 18.24
N LYS A 139 1.31 14.26 18.43
CA LYS A 139 1.25 13.46 19.66
C LYS A 139 2.04 12.16 19.56
N HIS A 140 2.55 11.82 18.37
CA HIS A 140 3.21 10.55 18.11
C HIS A 140 4.69 10.79 17.82
N ALA A 141 5.53 10.68 18.85
CA ALA A 141 6.96 10.90 18.77
C ALA A 141 7.66 9.66 18.19
N VAL A 142 7.57 9.48 16.88
CA VAL A 142 8.27 8.40 16.18
C VAL A 142 9.52 8.95 15.51
N VAL A 143 10.62 8.20 15.62
CA VAL A 143 11.83 8.46 14.84
C VAL A 143 11.55 8.02 13.41
N GLU A 144 11.21 8.98 12.55
CA GLU A 144 11.00 8.73 11.12
C GLU A 144 12.31 8.23 10.49
N PRO A 145 12.32 7.05 9.84
CA PRO A 145 13.52 6.56 9.17
C PRO A 145 13.83 7.40 7.93
N SER A 146 15.11 7.51 7.60
CA SER A 146 15.56 8.06 6.33
C SER A 146 15.15 7.16 5.15
N LEU A 147 15.10 7.73 3.95
CA LEU A 147 14.84 6.96 2.73
C LEU A 147 15.84 5.82 2.54
N ALA A 148 17.12 6.03 2.89
CA ALA A 148 18.16 5.01 2.82
C ALA A 148 17.91 3.86 3.81
N GLN A 149 17.39 4.14 5.01
CA GLN A 149 17.01 3.10 5.98
C GLN A 149 15.81 2.28 5.49
N ILE A 150 14.81 2.94 4.91
CA ILE A 150 13.65 2.26 4.31
C ILE A 150 14.12 1.35 3.17
N GLU A 151 14.96 1.87 2.27
CA GLU A 151 15.53 1.10 1.16
C GLU A 151 16.27 -0.15 1.68
N ALA A 152 17.17 0.03 2.65
CA ALA A 152 17.93 -1.07 3.24
C ALA A 152 17.01 -2.12 3.88
N GLY A 153 15.97 -1.69 4.59
CA GLY A 153 14.97 -2.58 5.17
C GLY A 153 14.20 -3.40 4.13
N LEU A 154 13.77 -2.76 3.04
CA LEU A 154 13.11 -3.45 1.93
C LEU A 154 14.06 -4.41 1.21
N ARG A 155 15.33 -4.06 1.04
CA ARG A 155 16.34 -4.95 0.43
C ARG A 155 16.63 -6.17 1.30
N GLN A 156 16.67 -5.98 2.61
CA GLN A 156 17.01 -7.04 3.56
C GLN A 156 15.86 -8.04 3.75
N TRP A 157 14.62 -7.55 3.84
CA TRP A 157 13.48 -8.36 4.26
C TRP A 157 12.39 -8.53 3.21
N GLY A 158 12.45 -7.76 2.12
CA GLY A 158 11.44 -7.75 1.08
C GLY A 158 11.64 -8.85 0.04
N VAL A 159 10.74 -8.87 -0.93
CA VAL A 159 10.89 -9.73 -2.11
C VAL A 159 11.94 -9.18 -3.06
N THR A 160 12.44 -10.03 -3.96
CA THR A 160 13.38 -9.61 -5.01
C THR A 160 12.85 -8.39 -5.77
N LEU A 161 13.69 -7.36 -5.92
CA LEU A 161 13.40 -6.08 -6.58
C LEU A 161 12.33 -5.19 -5.89
N GLU A 162 11.97 -5.48 -4.64
CA GLU A 162 10.96 -4.69 -3.92
C GLU A 162 11.41 -3.25 -3.68
N ALA A 163 12.67 -3.06 -3.25
CA ALA A 163 13.24 -1.73 -3.02
C ALA A 163 13.29 -0.90 -4.31
N GLU A 164 13.68 -1.50 -5.42
CA GLU A 164 13.70 -0.87 -6.74
C GLU A 164 12.28 -0.47 -7.19
N THR A 165 11.29 -1.32 -6.92
CA THR A 165 9.88 -1.03 -7.20
C THR A 165 9.41 0.17 -6.39
N TRP A 166 9.76 0.24 -5.11
CA TRP A 166 9.45 1.38 -4.25
C TRP A 166 10.15 2.67 -4.71
N LEU A 167 11.46 2.64 -4.99
CA LEU A 167 12.22 3.80 -5.46
C LEU A 167 11.65 4.36 -6.78
N LYS A 168 11.25 3.48 -7.72
CA LYS A 168 10.57 3.90 -8.96
C LYS A 168 9.25 4.60 -8.68
N ALA A 169 8.48 4.13 -7.70
CA ALA A 169 7.24 4.78 -7.29
C ALA A 169 7.50 6.14 -6.63
N LEU A 170 8.53 6.25 -5.80
CA LEU A 170 8.91 7.47 -5.09
C LEU A 170 9.40 8.58 -6.04
N ASN A 171 10.17 8.21 -7.07
CA ASN A 171 10.80 9.14 -8.01
C ASN A 171 9.93 9.54 -9.21
N LYS A 172 8.73 8.97 -9.37
CA LYS A 172 7.79 9.44 -10.39
C LYS A 172 7.34 10.85 -10.01
N ALA A 173 7.55 11.83 -10.90
CA ALA A 173 6.95 13.16 -10.78
C ALA A 173 5.42 13.03 -10.81
#